data_AF-A0A920Q2K4-F1
#
_entry.id   AF-A0A920Q2K4-F1
#
_cell.length_a   1.000
_cell.length_b   1.000
_cell.length_c   1.000
_cell.angle_alpha   90.00
_cell.angle_beta   90.00
_cell.angle_gamma   90.00
#
_symmetry.space_group_name_H-M   'P 1'
#
loop_
_entity.id
_entity.type
_entity.pdbx_description
1 polymer ?
#
loop_
_entity_poly.entity_id
_entity_poly.type
_entity_poly.pdbx_seq_one_letter_code
_entity_poly.pdbx_strand_id
1 'polypeptide(L)'
;MMGDDIFIENYYFVTVVFMWFLHVGFMCYEAGVSRRKNVMSTAIKNIMTIAVVTPAFYYAGWWTYLCMPEGFIPSVGDPLHGPECTWGNPWGELMGPNIGDHVMAVFWAAFLLFSWTTGSIMSGATIERIRVTAYLVLTVFLGAFVWIIGAPLGLELARLAGHPLRVPRFRRLGSGARHCRALRPRGVVQSGAADRRVR
;
A
#
# COMPACT_ATOMS: atom_id res chain seq x y z
N MET A 1 -27.29 -6.30 13.88
CA MET A 1 -26.24 -5.95 12.91
C MET A 1 -25.13 -5.07 13.51
N MET A 2 -25.24 -4.53 14.73
CA MET A 2 -24.14 -3.77 15.40
C MET A 2 -22.99 -4.63 15.97
N GLY A 3 -23.09 -5.95 15.96
CA GLY A 3 -22.07 -6.82 16.55
C GLY A 3 -20.83 -6.97 15.65
N ASP A 4 -21.03 -7.06 14.34
CA ASP A 4 -19.98 -7.44 13.39
C ASP A 4 -18.94 -6.32 13.17
N ASP A 5 -19.38 -5.06 13.22
CA ASP A 5 -18.52 -3.88 13.03
C ASP A 5 -17.49 -3.73 14.15
N ILE A 6 -17.88 -3.97 15.41
CA ILE A 6 -16.96 -3.90 16.56
C ILE A 6 -15.92 -5.03 16.51
N PHE A 7 -16.32 -6.23 16.07
CA PHE A 7 -15.37 -7.35 15.93
C PHE A 7 -14.33 -7.09 14.84
N ILE A 8 -14.75 -6.53 13.71
CA ILE A 8 -13.82 -6.23 12.60
C ILE A 8 -12.92 -5.04 12.93
N GLU A 9 -13.44 -4.00 13.58
CA GLU A 9 -12.65 -2.88 14.09
C GLU A 9 -11.58 -3.35 15.08
N ASN A 10 -11.98 -4.14 16.10
CA ASN A 10 -11.05 -4.68 17.08
C ASN A 10 -9.98 -5.58 16.45
N TYR A 11 -10.34 -6.40 15.46
CA TYR A 11 -9.39 -7.20 14.70
C TYR A 11 -8.29 -6.33 14.08
N TYR A 12 -8.67 -5.25 13.37
CA TYR A 12 -7.69 -4.38 12.75
C TYR A 12 -6.82 -3.65 13.78
N PHE A 13 -7.37 -3.16 14.90
CA PHE A 13 -6.56 -2.54 15.96
C PHE A 13 -5.54 -3.49 16.58
N VAL A 14 -5.93 -4.74 16.85
CA VAL A 14 -5.02 -5.75 17.40
C VAL A 14 -3.89 -6.07 16.41
N THR A 15 -4.19 -6.17 15.10
CA THR A 15 -3.17 -6.43 14.08
C THR A 15 -2.11 -5.33 13.98
N VAL A 16 -2.50 -4.05 14.15
CA VAL A 16 -1.57 -2.91 14.17
C VAL A 16 -0.55 -3.05 15.31
N VAL A 17 -0.99 -3.48 16.50
CA VAL A 17 -0.07 -3.71 17.64
C VAL A 17 0.92 -4.83 17.34
N PHE A 18 0.47 -5.93 16.73
CA PHE A 18 1.37 -7.02 16.32
C PHE A 18 2.37 -6.59 15.24
N MET A 19 1.96 -5.74 14.29
CA MET A 19 2.87 -5.16 13.29
C MET A 19 3.89 -4.21 13.93
N TRP A 20 3.53 -3.50 14.99
CA TRP A 20 4.50 -2.70 15.74
C TRP A 20 5.60 -3.55 16.39
N PHE A 21 5.26 -4.71 16.93
CA PHE A 21 6.26 -5.64 17.47
C PHE A 21 7.24 -6.15 16.41
N LEU A 22 6.88 -6.14 15.13
CA LEU A 22 7.78 -6.50 14.04
C LEU A 22 8.93 -5.49 13.90
N HIS A 23 8.64 -4.19 14.05
CA HIS A 23 9.67 -3.13 14.08
C HIS A 23 10.58 -3.26 15.29
N VAL A 24 10.00 -3.51 16.47
CA VAL A 24 10.79 -3.75 17.70
C VAL A 24 11.63 -5.02 17.57
N GLY A 25 11.10 -6.05 16.93
CA GLY A 25 11.81 -7.29 16.64
C GLY A 25 13.05 -7.06 15.77
N PHE A 26 12.92 -6.28 14.68
CA PHE A 26 14.07 -5.91 13.86
C PHE A 26 15.09 -5.07 14.62
N MET A 27 14.66 -4.13 15.45
CA MET A 27 15.56 -3.37 16.31
C MET A 27 16.37 -4.27 17.26
N CYS A 28 15.71 -5.23 17.92
CA CYS A 28 16.35 -6.20 18.80
C CYS A 28 17.32 -7.11 18.03
N TYR A 29 16.94 -7.55 16.83
CA TYR A 29 17.79 -8.35 15.94
C TYR A 29 19.07 -7.59 15.55
N GLU A 30 18.94 -6.35 15.09
CA GLU A 30 20.09 -5.53 14.70
C GLU A 30 21.00 -5.20 15.88
N ALA A 31 20.43 -4.95 17.07
CA ALA A 31 21.19 -4.79 18.29
C ALA A 31 22.00 -6.06 18.63
N GLY A 32 21.43 -7.24 18.41
CA GLY A 32 22.08 -8.54 18.65
C GLY A 32 23.21 -8.87 17.67
N VAL A 33 23.07 -8.50 16.40
CA VAL A 33 24.11 -8.72 15.36
C VAL A 33 25.21 -7.66 15.41
N SER A 34 24.90 -6.46 15.91
CA SER A 34 25.88 -5.36 15.98
C SER A 34 26.97 -5.59 17.03
N ARG A 35 28.17 -5.07 16.76
CA ARG A 35 29.27 -5.13 17.74
C ARG A 35 28.91 -4.29 18.96
N ARG A 36 29.25 -4.78 20.16
CA ARG A 36 28.89 -4.17 21.47
C ARG A 36 29.12 -2.66 21.55
N LYS A 37 30.17 -2.15 20.91
CA LYS A 37 30.51 -0.71 20.85
C LYS A 37 29.52 0.15 20.06
N ASN A 38 28.80 -0.41 19.10
CA ASN A 38 27.93 0.31 18.18
C ASN A 38 26.44 0.01 18.39
N VAL A 39 26.08 -0.86 19.34
CA VAL A 39 24.68 -1.24 19.66
C VAL A 39 23.81 -0.02 19.92
N MET A 40 24.32 0.95 20.69
CA MET A 40 23.57 2.17 21.01
C MET A 40 23.29 3.01 19.76
N SER A 41 24.25 3.09 18.83
CA SER A 41 24.05 3.83 17.57
C SER A 41 22.99 3.17 16.70
N THR A 42 22.94 1.84 16.65
CA THR A 42 21.94 1.07 15.91
C THR A 42 20.54 1.18 16.54
N ALA A 43 20.45 1.14 17.88
CA ALA A 43 19.19 1.33 18.59
C ALA A 43 18.61 2.74 18.36
N ILE A 44 19.45 3.78 18.43
CA ILE A 44 19.03 5.16 18.16
C ILE A 44 18.49 5.32 16.75
N LYS A 45 19.09 4.70 15.72
CA LYS A 45 18.57 4.76 14.34
C LYS A 45 17.12 4.26 14.29
N ASN A 46 16.84 3.11 14.88
CA ASN A 46 15.52 2.49 14.84
C ASN A 46 14.46 3.27 15.64
N ILE A 47 14.84 3.87 16.78
CA ILE A 47 13.93 4.73 17.56
C ILE A 47 13.66 6.04 16.79
N MET A 48 14.71 6.64 16.21
CA MET A 48 14.57 7.87 15.44
C MET A 48 13.78 7.67 14.14
N THR A 49 13.79 6.47 13.55
CA THR A 49 12.93 6.11 12.41
C THR A 49 11.46 6.38 12.72
N ILE A 50 10.98 6.00 13.92
CA ILE A 50 9.59 6.24 14.33
C ILE A 50 9.31 7.74 14.35
N ALA A 51 10.22 8.54 14.91
CA ALA A 51 10.04 9.98 15.03
C ALA A 51 10.05 10.72 13.68
N VAL A 52 10.90 10.32 12.72
CA VAL A 52 11.04 11.03 11.44
C VAL A 52 10.11 10.51 10.35
N VAL A 53 9.86 9.20 10.31
CA VAL A 53 9.03 8.59 9.25
C VAL A 53 7.56 8.88 9.49
N THR A 54 7.10 8.98 10.74
CA THR A 54 5.69 9.30 11.06
C THR A 54 5.19 10.59 10.42
N PRO A 55 5.82 11.76 10.67
CA PRO A 55 5.38 13.00 10.02
C PRO A 55 5.60 12.96 8.51
N ALA A 56 6.69 12.37 8.02
CA ALA A 56 6.94 12.25 6.59
C ALA A 56 5.86 11.43 5.87
N PHE A 57 5.42 10.34 6.48
CA PHE A 57 4.37 9.50 5.94
C PHE A 57 3.00 10.17 6.03
N TYR A 58 2.72 10.90 7.11
CA TYR A 58 1.48 11.66 7.24
C TYR A 58 1.34 12.74 6.16
N TYR A 59 2.37 13.56 5.95
CA TYR A 59 2.30 14.69 5.01
C TYR A 59 2.49 14.29 3.54
N ALA A 60 3.43 13.37 3.26
CA ALA A 60 3.80 13.04 1.89
C ALA A 60 3.44 11.60 1.51
N GLY A 61 3.69 10.62 2.38
CA GLY A 61 3.48 9.20 2.07
C GLY A 61 2.01 8.82 1.82
N TRP A 62 1.09 9.42 2.57
CA TRP A 62 -0.33 9.20 2.37
C TRP A 62 -0.85 9.85 1.09
N TRP A 63 -0.39 11.06 0.81
CA TRP A 63 -0.70 11.76 -0.44
C TRP A 63 -0.19 11.01 -1.67
N THR A 64 1.05 10.52 -1.64
CA THR A 64 1.64 9.77 -2.76
C THR A 64 0.91 8.45 -3.01
N TYR A 65 0.45 7.76 -1.97
CA TYR A 65 -0.32 6.52 -2.10
C TYR A 65 -1.63 6.72 -2.89
N LEU A 66 -2.38 7.77 -2.56
CA LEU A 66 -3.67 8.03 -3.19
C LEU A 66 -3.56 8.72 -4.55
N CYS A 67 -2.53 9.56 -4.74
CA CYS A 67 -2.44 10.39 -5.94
C CYS A 67 -1.64 9.75 -7.09
N MET A 68 -0.86 8.70 -6.80
CA MET A 68 0.04 8.05 -7.77
C MET A 68 -0.29 6.54 -8.00
N PRO A 69 -1.54 6.16 -8.34
CA PRO A 69 -1.92 4.75 -8.50
C PRO A 69 -1.35 4.08 -9.76
N GLU A 70 -1.11 4.85 -10.83
CA GLU A 70 -0.74 4.32 -12.16
C GLU A 70 0.71 4.55 -12.56
N GLY A 71 1.51 5.27 -11.76
CA GLY A 71 2.93 5.52 -12.07
C GLY A 71 3.52 6.70 -11.31
N PHE A 72 4.64 7.22 -11.80
CA PHE A 72 5.34 8.38 -11.21
C PHE A 72 4.62 9.72 -11.49
N ILE A 73 3.58 9.74 -12.34
CA ILE A 73 2.85 10.95 -12.68
C ILE A 73 1.61 11.03 -11.78
N PRO A 74 1.44 12.11 -10.99
CA PRO A 74 0.28 12.27 -10.14
C PRO A 74 -0.98 12.51 -11.00
N SER A 75 -2.06 11.79 -10.70
CA SER A 75 -3.33 11.83 -11.45
C SER A 75 -4.23 13.01 -11.07
N VAL A 76 -3.61 14.17 -10.80
CA VAL A 76 -4.31 15.38 -10.34
C VAL A 76 -5.19 15.90 -11.49
N GLY A 77 -6.50 15.63 -11.42
CA GLY A 77 -7.49 16.08 -12.41
C GLY A 77 -8.03 15.00 -13.36
N ASP A 78 -7.68 13.71 -13.18
CA ASP A 78 -8.37 12.62 -13.89
C ASP A 78 -9.80 12.46 -13.32
N PRO A 79 -10.86 12.40 -14.16
CA PRO A 79 -12.22 12.19 -13.70
C PRO A 79 -12.44 10.91 -12.88
N LEU A 80 -11.58 9.90 -13.02
CA LEU A 80 -11.73 8.60 -12.34
C LEU A 80 -10.91 8.48 -11.05
N HIS A 81 -9.67 9.00 -11.03
CA HIS A 81 -8.73 8.86 -9.89
C HIS A 81 -8.32 10.19 -9.24
N GLY A 82 -8.66 11.34 -9.85
CA GLY A 82 -8.37 12.67 -9.32
C GLY A 82 -9.06 13.02 -7.98
N PRO A 83 -10.27 12.52 -7.67
CA PRO A 83 -10.89 12.73 -6.35
C PRO A 83 -10.09 12.08 -5.21
N GLU A 84 -9.39 10.97 -5.49
CA GLU A 84 -8.63 10.21 -4.50
C GLU A 84 -7.43 11.01 -3.98
N CYS A 85 -6.79 11.83 -4.83
CA CYS A 85 -5.75 12.78 -4.41
C CYS A 85 -6.27 13.72 -3.31
N THR A 86 -7.53 14.18 -3.38
CA THR A 86 -8.09 15.13 -2.40
C THR A 86 -8.35 14.49 -1.03
N TRP A 87 -8.53 13.17 -0.98
CA TRP A 87 -8.70 12.41 0.26
C TRP A 87 -7.38 12.21 1.02
N GLY A 88 -6.24 12.30 0.33
CA GLY A 88 -4.92 12.19 0.92
C GLY A 88 -4.39 13.47 1.56
N ASN A 89 -5.16 14.54 1.54
CA ASN A 89 -4.72 15.84 2.01
C ASN A 89 -4.59 15.84 3.54
N PRO A 90 -3.43 16.20 4.12
CA PRO A 90 -3.22 16.14 5.57
C PRO A 90 -4.10 17.11 6.36
N TRP A 91 -4.62 18.16 5.73
CA TRP A 91 -5.61 19.09 6.29
C TRP A 91 -7.04 18.83 5.81
N GLY A 92 -7.29 17.69 5.17
CA GLY A 92 -8.63 17.25 4.76
C GLY A 92 -9.43 16.64 5.90
N GLU A 93 -10.76 16.71 5.81
CA GLU A 93 -11.70 16.20 6.82
C GLU A 93 -11.55 14.69 7.08
N LEU A 94 -11.10 13.93 6.07
CA LEU A 94 -10.84 12.49 6.14
C LEU A 94 -9.53 12.13 6.88
N MET A 95 -8.60 13.08 7.03
CA MET A 95 -7.35 12.91 7.80
C MET A 95 -7.42 13.52 9.20
N GLY A 96 -8.59 14.09 9.55
CA GLY A 96 -8.91 14.58 10.89
C GLY A 96 -9.50 13.49 11.78
N PRO A 97 -9.69 13.78 13.09
CA PRO A 97 -10.31 12.84 14.02
C PRO A 97 -11.79 12.62 13.67
N ASN A 98 -12.10 11.51 13.00
CA ASN A 98 -13.46 11.14 12.66
C ASN A 98 -13.92 9.96 13.55
N ILE A 99 -14.96 10.18 14.36
CA ILE A 99 -15.52 9.19 15.29
C ILE A 99 -16.57 8.29 14.60
N GLY A 100 -16.85 8.53 13.31
CA GLY A 100 -17.86 7.81 12.53
C GLY A 100 -17.29 6.77 11.55
N ASP A 101 -16.02 6.90 11.15
CA ASP A 101 -15.34 5.92 10.29
C ASP A 101 -13.88 5.73 10.74
N HIS A 102 -13.65 4.65 11.49
CA HIS A 102 -12.33 4.32 12.05
C HIS A 102 -11.43 3.58 11.05
N VAL A 103 -11.97 3.11 9.92
CA VAL A 103 -11.27 2.19 9.00
C VAL A 103 -10.09 2.88 8.31
N MET A 104 -10.25 4.15 7.93
CA MET A 104 -9.21 4.91 7.25
C MET A 104 -7.99 5.18 8.13
N ALA A 105 -8.20 5.45 9.42
CA ALA A 105 -7.12 5.66 10.38
C ALA A 105 -6.30 4.38 10.59
N VAL A 106 -6.97 3.22 10.68
CA VAL A 106 -6.29 1.93 10.84
C VAL A 106 -5.54 1.53 9.56
N PHE A 107 -6.12 1.78 8.39
CA PHE A 107 -5.46 1.55 7.12
C PHE A 107 -4.19 2.42 7.02
N TRP A 108 -4.28 3.71 7.30
CA TRP A 108 -3.12 4.61 7.37
C TRP A 108 -2.04 4.10 8.33
N ALA A 109 -2.43 3.70 9.55
CA ALA A 109 -1.50 3.18 10.55
C ALA A 109 -0.77 1.91 10.06
N ALA A 110 -1.46 1.03 9.34
CA ALA A 110 -0.85 -0.17 8.78
C ALA A 110 0.24 0.16 7.74
N PHE A 111 -0.01 1.09 6.80
CA PHE A 111 1.02 1.50 5.83
C PHE A 111 2.19 2.24 6.47
N LEU A 112 1.92 3.05 7.48
CA LEU A 112 2.95 3.70 8.29
C LEU A 112 3.85 2.66 8.98
N LEU A 113 3.29 1.59 9.55
CA LEU A 113 4.08 0.51 10.16
C LEU A 113 4.91 -0.28 9.14
N PHE A 114 4.41 -0.50 7.93
CA PHE A 114 5.22 -1.03 6.83
C PHE A 114 6.37 -0.10 6.44
N SER A 115 6.13 1.22 6.47
CA SER A 115 7.16 2.23 6.23
C SER A 115 8.27 2.20 7.29
N TRP A 116 7.90 2.10 8.57
CA TRP A 116 8.87 1.94 9.67
C TRP A 116 9.70 0.67 9.52
N THR A 117 9.03 -0.44 9.19
CA THR A 117 9.68 -1.74 8.94
C THR A 117 10.69 -1.65 7.80
N THR A 118 10.33 -0.98 6.71
CA THR A 118 11.22 -0.76 5.56
C THR A 118 12.44 0.06 5.96
N GLY A 119 12.26 1.10 6.79
CA GLY A 119 13.36 1.86 7.37
C GLY A 119 14.28 1.00 8.24
N SER A 120 13.70 0.12 9.05
CA SER A 120 14.47 -0.83 9.88
C SER A 120 15.29 -1.79 9.00
N ILE A 121 14.71 -2.40 7.95
CA ILE A 121 15.47 -3.25 7.02
C ILE A 121 16.67 -2.51 6.40
N MET A 122 16.50 -1.23 6.06
CA MET A 122 17.60 -0.39 5.56
C MET A 122 18.66 -0.11 6.64
N SER A 123 18.26 0.05 7.90
CA SER A 123 19.18 0.15 9.05
C SER A 123 20.02 -1.12 9.16
N GLY A 124 19.40 -2.30 9.04
CA GLY A 124 20.05 -3.60 9.02
C GLY A 124 21.04 -3.80 7.86
N ALA A 125 20.78 -3.20 6.70
CA ALA A 125 21.72 -3.20 5.58
C ALA A 125 22.95 -2.28 5.82
N THR A 126 22.81 -1.27 6.67
CA THR A 126 23.79 -0.17 6.83
C THR A 126 24.32 -0.01 8.28
N ILE A 127 24.16 -1.05 9.11
CA ILE A 127 24.29 -1.04 10.59
C ILE A 127 25.45 -0.18 11.11
N GLU A 128 26.66 -0.34 10.55
CA GLU A 128 27.88 0.26 11.12
C GLU A 128 28.60 1.25 10.19
N ARG A 129 28.12 1.45 8.96
CA ARG A 129 28.85 2.23 7.92
C ARG A 129 28.25 3.60 7.61
N ILE A 130 27.03 3.88 8.08
CA ILE A 130 26.31 5.13 7.78
C ILE A 130 26.20 6.05 8.99
N ARG A 131 26.32 7.35 8.73
CA ARG A 131 26.03 8.42 9.71
C ARG A 131 24.53 8.45 10.00
N VAL A 132 24.14 8.61 11.26
CA VAL A 132 22.72 8.62 11.67
C VAL A 132 21.91 9.67 10.90
N THR A 133 22.46 10.86 10.69
CA THR A 133 21.77 11.92 9.92
C THR A 133 21.52 11.53 8.46
N ALA A 134 22.51 10.90 7.80
CA ALA A 134 22.34 10.43 6.42
C ALA A 134 21.30 9.31 6.35
N TYR A 135 21.29 8.41 7.33
CA TYR A 135 20.26 7.39 7.48
C TYR A 135 18.86 8.00 7.63
N LEU A 136 18.70 9.05 8.44
CA LEU A 136 17.39 9.70 8.65
C LEU A 136 16.84 10.34 7.38
N VAL A 137 17.69 10.96 6.56
CA VAL A 137 17.25 11.50 5.27
C VAL A 137 16.82 10.37 4.33
N LEU A 138 17.63 9.32 4.21
CA LEU A 138 17.31 8.18 3.35
C LEU A 138 16.03 7.46 3.77
N THR A 139 15.79 7.28 5.08
CA THR A 139 14.61 6.56 5.57
C THR A 139 13.32 7.35 5.34
N VAL A 140 13.39 8.69 5.40
CA VAL A 140 12.28 9.57 5.02
C VAL A 140 11.94 9.42 3.54
N PHE A 141 12.94 9.46 2.65
CA PHE A 141 12.72 9.28 1.21
C PHE A 141 12.20 7.86 0.88
N LEU A 142 12.79 6.84 1.50
CA LEU A 142 12.41 5.45 1.30
C LEU A 142 10.98 5.19 1.79
N GLY A 143 10.66 5.67 3.00
CA GLY A 143 9.40 5.44 3.67
C GLY A 143 8.22 6.26 3.13
N ALA A 144 8.47 7.47 2.61
CA ALA A 144 7.41 8.34 2.09
C ALA A 144 7.20 8.20 0.57
N PHE A 145 8.24 7.89 -0.20
CA PHE A 145 8.15 7.90 -1.67
C PHE A 145 8.48 6.53 -2.29
N VAL A 146 9.66 5.99 -2.02
CA VAL A 146 10.17 4.83 -2.79
C VAL A 146 9.37 3.55 -2.51
N TRP A 147 9.03 3.27 -1.25
CA TRP A 147 8.22 2.10 -0.90
C TRP A 147 6.81 2.15 -1.51
N ILE A 148 6.18 3.34 -1.50
CA ILE A 148 4.82 3.53 -2.01
C ILE A 148 4.77 3.47 -3.54
N ILE A 149 5.77 4.09 -4.21
CA ILE A 149 5.86 4.13 -5.68
C ILE A 149 6.47 2.83 -6.26
N GLY A 150 7.06 1.97 -5.43
CA GLY A 150 7.69 0.72 -5.88
C GLY A 150 6.76 -0.21 -6.67
N ALA A 151 5.47 -0.24 -6.34
CA ALA A 151 4.48 -1.06 -7.06
C ALA A 151 4.04 -0.43 -8.42
N PRO A 152 3.67 0.86 -8.49
CA PRO A 152 3.41 1.53 -9.76
C PRO A 152 4.62 1.57 -10.71
N LEU A 153 5.83 1.80 -10.19
CA LEU A 153 7.06 1.89 -10.99
C LEU A 153 7.45 0.54 -11.62
N GLY A 154 7.22 -0.57 -10.92
CA GLY A 154 7.43 -1.91 -11.45
C GLY A 154 6.46 -2.26 -12.59
N LEU A 155 5.22 -1.78 -12.53
CA LEU A 155 4.23 -1.94 -13.59
C LEU A 155 4.57 -1.08 -14.81
N GLU A 156 5.03 0.16 -14.58
CA GLU A 156 5.45 1.08 -15.65
C GLU A 156 6.72 0.57 -16.36
N LEU A 157 7.71 0.08 -15.60
CA LEU A 157 8.91 -0.57 -16.17
C LEU A 157 8.54 -1.84 -16.96
N ALA A 158 7.60 -2.65 -16.48
CA ALA A 158 7.10 -3.82 -17.21
C ALA A 158 6.34 -3.43 -18.49
N ARG A 159 5.59 -2.32 -18.49
CA ARG A 159 4.93 -1.74 -19.67
C ARG A 159 5.94 -1.23 -20.70
N LEU A 160 7.02 -0.57 -20.26
CA LEU A 160 8.09 -0.04 -21.13
C LEU A 160 9.03 -1.14 -21.67
N ALA A 161 9.23 -2.22 -20.92
CA ALA A 161 10.06 -3.36 -21.33
C ALA A 161 9.39 -4.32 -22.32
N GLY A 162 8.15 -4.04 -22.78
CA GLY A 162 7.44 -4.85 -23.76
C GLY A 162 7.10 -6.27 -23.30
N HIS A 163 7.27 -6.58 -22.00
CA HIS A 163 6.89 -7.87 -21.45
C HIS A 163 5.36 -7.98 -21.42
N PRO A 164 4.76 -9.05 -21.98
CA PRO A 164 3.33 -9.24 -21.89
C PRO A 164 2.95 -9.32 -20.41
N LEU A 165 2.01 -8.46 -20.00
CA LEU A 165 1.47 -8.36 -18.65
C LEU A 165 0.95 -9.72 -18.18
N ARG A 166 1.84 -10.53 -17.60
CA ARG A 166 1.46 -11.73 -16.86
C ARG A 166 1.01 -11.26 -15.48
N VAL A 167 -0.18 -10.65 -15.45
CA VAL A 167 -0.84 -10.28 -14.19
C VAL A 167 -0.76 -11.47 -13.23
N PRO A 168 -0.17 -11.33 -12.03
CA PRO A 168 -0.29 -12.36 -11.02
C PRO A 168 -1.78 -12.63 -10.81
N ARG A 169 -2.16 -13.91 -10.87
CA ARG A 169 -3.55 -14.42 -10.79
C ARG A 169 -4.32 -13.95 -9.54
N PHE A 170 -3.66 -13.26 -8.62
CA PHE A 170 -4.22 -12.76 -7.36
C PHE A 170 -5.14 -11.53 -7.50
N ARG A 171 -5.05 -10.75 -8.60
CA ARG A 171 -5.98 -9.61 -8.84
C ARG A 171 -7.33 -10.01 -9.48
N ARG A 172 -7.66 -11.31 -9.55
CA ARG A 172 -8.95 -11.81 -10.09
C ARG A 172 -10.02 -12.10 -9.05
N LEU A 173 -9.73 -11.97 -7.74
CA LEU A 173 -10.75 -12.22 -6.70
C LEU A 173 -11.38 -10.94 -6.10
N GLY A 174 -10.78 -9.76 -6.28
CA GLY A 174 -11.32 -8.50 -5.73
C GLY A 174 -12.27 -7.72 -6.65
N SER A 175 -12.55 -8.22 -7.86
CA SER A 175 -13.41 -7.53 -8.85
C SER A 175 -14.56 -8.43 -9.30
N GLY A 176 -15.36 -8.87 -8.35
CA GLY A 176 -16.55 -9.71 -8.60
C GLY A 176 -17.75 -8.97 -9.22
N ALA A 177 -17.59 -7.79 -9.84
CA ALA A 177 -18.76 -6.96 -10.17
C ALA A 177 -18.76 -6.27 -11.54
N ARG A 178 -17.85 -6.58 -12.49
CA ARG A 178 -17.82 -5.85 -13.79
C ARG A 178 -17.62 -6.71 -15.03
N HIS A 179 -18.33 -7.82 -15.14
CA HIS A 179 -18.43 -8.57 -16.40
C HIS A 179 -19.82 -9.18 -16.70
N CYS A 180 -20.88 -8.41 -16.50
CA CYS A 180 -22.10 -8.56 -17.31
C CYS A 180 -22.03 -7.54 -18.46
N ARG A 181 -21.12 -7.78 -19.42
CA ARG A 181 -21.08 -7.05 -20.68
C ARG A 181 -21.59 -7.98 -21.79
N ALA A 182 -22.72 -7.58 -22.36
CA ALA A 182 -23.13 -7.85 -23.73
C ALA A 182 -23.30 -9.33 -24.14
N LEU A 183 -24.53 -9.83 -23.98
CA LEU A 183 -25.07 -10.84 -24.89
C LEU A 183 -25.12 -10.25 -26.30
N ARG A 184 -24.09 -10.52 -27.11
CA ARG A 184 -24.12 -10.34 -28.57
C ARG A 184 -24.83 -11.57 -29.16
N PRO A 185 -25.85 -11.41 -30.03
CA PRO A 185 -26.53 -12.55 -30.64
C PRO A 185 -25.56 -13.23 -31.61
N ARG A 186 -25.28 -14.52 -31.39
CA ARG A 186 -24.60 -15.37 -32.37
C ARG A 186 -25.64 -15.83 -33.38
N GLY A 187 -25.37 -15.56 -34.65
CA GLY A 187 -26.16 -16.04 -35.78
C GLY A 187 -26.31 -17.55 -35.71
N VAL A 188 -27.57 -17.99 -35.68
CA VAL A 188 -27.95 -19.36 -35.97
C VAL A 188 -28.25 -19.43 -37.46
N VAL A 189 -27.49 -20.31 -38.10
CA VAL A 189 -27.58 -20.75 -39.49
C VAL A 189 -29.02 -20.98 -39.91
N GLN A 190 -29.45 -20.29 -40.98
CA GLN A 190 -30.62 -20.70 -41.77
C GLN A 190 -30.29 -22.04 -42.44
N SER A 191 -31.00 -23.09 -42.05
CA SER A 191 -31.13 -24.30 -42.87
C SER A 191 -32.61 -24.60 -43.01
N GLY A 192 -33.11 -24.43 -44.24
CA GLY A 192 -34.45 -24.86 -44.62
C GLY A 192 -34.48 -26.35 -44.92
N ALA A 193 -35.45 -27.03 -44.32
CA ALA A 193 -36.02 -28.30 -44.76
C ALA A 193 -37.45 -28.31 -44.15
N ALA A 194 -38.51 -28.26 -44.97
CA ALA A 194 -39.22 -29.45 -45.46
C ALA A 194 -39.65 -30.34 -44.28
N ASP A 195 -40.89 -30.75 -44.05
CA ASP A 195 -42.08 -30.96 -44.88
C ASP A 195 -43.02 -31.74 -43.93
N ARG A 196 -44.36 -31.63 -44.11
CA ARG A 196 -45.38 -32.60 -43.61
C ARG A 196 -45.53 -32.75 -42.07
N ARG A 197 -46.68 -33.03 -41.46
CA ARG A 197 -48.11 -33.25 -41.78
C ARG A 197 -48.73 -33.67 -40.43
N VAL A 198 -50.04 -33.48 -40.25
CA VAL A 198 -50.93 -34.33 -39.42
C VAL A 198 -50.68 -34.20 -37.89
N ARG A 199 -51.60 -33.74 -37.05
CA ARG A 199 -53.05 -33.93 -36.96
C ARG A 199 -53.61 -32.90 -35.99
#